data_AF-A0A5R9M5K7-F1
#
_entry.id   AF-A0A5R9M5K7-F1
#
_cell.length_a   1.000
_cell.length_b   1.000
_cell.length_c   1.000
_cell.angle_alpha   90.00
_cell.angle_beta   90.00
_cell.angle_gamma   90.00
#
_symmetry.space_group_name_H-M   'P 1'
#
loop_
_entity.id
_entity.type
_entity.pdbx_description
1 polymer ?
#
loop_
_entity_poly.entity_id
_entity_poly.type
_entity_poly.pdbx_seq_one_letter_code
_entity_poly.pdbx_strand_id
1 'polypeptide(L)'
;MDRCARSLSLPEYFGRNWDALADCLTDLSWCPAATRRRLRVTGWQEYAAVSPREWRIVTQILRDASDFWQHTDTPLHVIVEEATNEV
;
A
#
# COMPACT_ATOMS: atom_id res chain seq x y z
N MET A 1 -3.52 -6.56 -10.12
CA MET A 1 -3.87 -6.55 -8.68
C MET A 1 -3.36 -7.75 -7.89
N ASP A 2 -3.10 -8.91 -8.50
CA ASP A 2 -2.68 -10.10 -7.73
C ASP A 2 -1.33 -9.96 -7.01
N ARG A 3 -0.42 -9.11 -7.52
CA ARG A 3 0.83 -8.79 -6.81
C ARG A 3 0.52 -8.15 -5.45
N CYS A 4 -0.40 -7.18 -5.39
CA CYS A 4 -0.81 -6.55 -4.14
C CYS A 4 -1.44 -7.58 -3.19
N ALA A 5 -2.36 -8.40 -3.70
CA ALA A 5 -3.02 -9.43 -2.90
C ALA A 5 -2.02 -10.38 -2.23
N ARG A 6 -1.02 -10.86 -2.99
CA ARG A 6 0.02 -11.75 -2.47
C ARG A 6 1.01 -11.03 -1.54
N SER A 7 1.54 -9.89 -1.95
CA SER A 7 2.59 -9.18 -1.20
C SER A 7 2.08 -8.62 0.14
N LEU A 8 0.81 -8.23 0.21
CA LEU A 8 0.18 -7.73 1.44
C LEU A 8 -0.56 -8.83 2.21
N SER A 9 -0.64 -10.05 1.67
CA SER A 9 -1.48 -11.13 2.22
C SER A 9 -2.93 -10.67 2.46
N LEU A 10 -3.52 -10.02 1.45
CA LEU A 10 -4.89 -9.50 1.54
C LEU A 10 -5.91 -10.65 1.69
N PRO A 11 -7.05 -10.38 2.35
CA PRO A 11 -8.09 -11.38 2.59
C PRO A 11 -8.71 -11.90 1.29
N GLU A 12 -9.34 -13.08 1.36
CA GLU A 12 -9.95 -13.76 0.20
C GLU A 12 -11.06 -12.93 -0.46
N TYR A 13 -11.74 -12.08 0.30
CA TYR A 13 -12.77 -11.17 -0.21
C TYR A 13 -12.21 -9.95 -0.97
N PHE A 14 -10.89 -9.84 -1.13
CA PHE A 14 -10.27 -8.72 -1.83
C PHE A 14 -10.74 -8.64 -3.30
N GLY A 15 -11.48 -7.57 -3.62
CA GLY A 15 -12.16 -7.38 -4.91
C GLY A 15 -11.25 -7.13 -6.12
N ARG A 16 -9.92 -7.09 -5.94
CA ARG A 16 -8.91 -6.95 -7.01
C ARG A 16 -9.10 -5.72 -7.90
N ASN A 17 -9.47 -4.60 -7.30
CA ASN A 17 -9.54 -3.28 -7.94
C ASN A 17 -8.94 -2.20 -7.01
N TRP A 18 -8.91 -0.94 -7.46
CA TRP A 18 -8.34 0.16 -6.68
C TRP A 18 -9.15 0.51 -5.44
N ASP A 19 -10.48 0.47 -5.52
CA ASP A 19 -11.36 0.78 -4.39
C ASP A 19 -11.20 -0.25 -3.27
N ALA A 20 -11.17 -1.54 -3.63
CA ALA A 20 -10.93 -2.63 -2.68
C ALA A 20 -9.54 -2.55 -2.04
N LEU A 21 -8.54 -1.98 -2.75
CA LEU A 21 -7.21 -1.75 -2.17
C LEU A 21 -7.26 -0.61 -1.16
N ALA A 22 -7.97 0.48 -1.48
CA ALA A 22 -8.19 1.59 -0.55
C ALA A 22 -8.89 1.10 0.71
N ASP A 23 -9.98 0.33 0.57
CA ASP A 23 -10.72 -0.25 1.69
C ASP A 23 -9.83 -1.14 2.57
N CYS A 24 -9.03 -2.03 1.96
CA CYS A 24 -8.14 -2.90 2.74
C CYS A 24 -7.01 -2.13 3.44
N LEU A 25 -6.62 -0.94 2.96
CA LEU A 25 -5.56 -0.14 3.57
C LEU A 25 -6.09 0.84 4.62
N THR A 26 -7.37 1.25 4.55
CA THR A 26 -8.05 2.07 5.56
C THR A 26 -8.74 1.21 6.63
N ASP A 27 -9.05 -0.05 6.33
CA ASP A 27 -9.47 -1.07 7.30
C ASP A 27 -8.45 -2.20 7.38
N LEU A 28 -7.59 -2.14 8.41
CA LEU A 28 -6.55 -3.13 8.69
C LEU A 28 -7.01 -4.20 9.70
N SER A 29 -8.32 -4.39 9.88
CA SER A 29 -8.87 -5.41 10.79
C SER A 29 -8.49 -6.85 10.41
N TRP A 30 -8.17 -7.09 9.14
CA TRP A 30 -7.68 -8.38 8.62
C TRP A 30 -6.20 -8.65 8.96
N CYS A 31 -5.45 -7.63 9.36
CA CYS A 31 -4.03 -7.73 9.68
C CYS A 31 -3.85 -7.92 11.20
N PRO A 32 -2.84 -8.70 11.66
CA PRO A 32 -2.53 -8.80 13.07
C PRO A 32 -2.43 -7.44 13.76
N ALA A 33 -2.95 -7.36 15.00
CA ALA A 33 -2.85 -6.16 15.81
C ALA A 33 -1.37 -5.78 16.04
N ALA A 34 -1.04 -4.52 15.80
CA ALA A 34 0.31 -4.00 15.97
C ALA A 34 0.25 -2.55 16.48
N THR A 35 1.17 -2.17 17.36
CA THR A 35 1.29 -0.79 17.87
C THR A 35 1.76 0.19 16.80
N ARG A 36 2.41 -0.31 15.74
CA ARG A 36 2.83 0.47 14.58
C ARG A 36 2.94 -0.42 13.36
N ARG A 37 2.46 0.05 12.21
CA ARG A 37 2.50 -0.69 10.94
C ARG A 37 3.35 0.04 9.91
N ARG A 38 4.02 -0.74 9.04
CA ARG A 38 4.89 -0.22 7.96
C ARG A 38 4.58 -0.93 6.65
N LEU A 39 4.33 -0.16 5.60
CA LEU A 39 4.13 -0.63 4.24
C LEU A 39 5.28 -0.13 3.38
N ARG A 40 6.14 -1.04 2.90
CA ARG A 40 7.25 -0.72 1.99
C ARG A 40 6.83 -0.99 0.55
N VAL A 41 7.02 0.00 -0.31
CA VAL A 41 6.75 -0.08 -1.75
C VAL A 41 8.09 0.03 -2.48
N THR A 42 8.48 -1.05 -3.15
CA THR A 42 9.79 -1.21 -3.81
C THR A 42 9.60 -1.59 -5.29
N GLY A 43 10.63 -1.36 -6.11
CA GLY A 43 10.63 -1.76 -7.52
C GLY A 43 9.50 -1.12 -8.33
N TRP A 44 9.11 0.10 -7.95
CA TRP A 44 7.97 0.81 -8.52
C TRP A 44 8.32 1.58 -9.80
N GLN A 45 9.61 1.84 -10.05
CA GLN A 45 10.06 2.76 -11.08
C GLN A 45 9.64 2.30 -12.50
N GLU A 46 9.83 1.02 -12.82
CA GLU A 46 9.42 0.46 -14.11
C GLU A 46 7.89 0.55 -14.30
N TYR A 47 7.14 0.25 -13.25
CA TYR A 47 5.68 0.34 -13.27
C TYR A 47 5.19 1.77 -13.47
N ALA A 48 5.80 2.73 -12.77
CA ALA A 48 5.48 4.14 -12.89
C ALA A 48 5.82 4.70 -14.28
N ALA A 49 6.90 4.23 -14.91
CA ALA A 49 7.29 4.62 -16.26
C ALA A 49 6.30 4.09 -17.31
N VAL A 50 5.86 2.83 -17.19
CA VAL A 50 4.93 2.21 -18.15
C VAL A 50 3.49 2.69 -17.94
N SER A 51 3.08 2.94 -16.68
CA SER A 51 1.69 3.25 -16.32
C SER A 51 1.59 4.43 -15.34
N PRO A 52 1.93 5.66 -15.79
CA PRO A 52 2.00 6.83 -14.90
C PRO A 52 0.64 7.24 -14.31
N ARG A 53 -0.46 6.97 -15.01
CA ARG A 53 -1.82 7.22 -14.49
C ARG A 53 -2.15 6.28 -13.34
N GLU A 54 -1.94 4.98 -13.53
CA GLU A 54 -2.19 3.97 -12.51
C GLU A 54 -1.26 4.19 -11.30
N TRP A 55 -0.01 4.60 -11.54
CA TRP A 55 0.92 4.97 -10.47
C TRP A 55 0.43 6.14 -9.62
N ARG A 56 -0.18 7.16 -10.25
CA ARG A 56 -0.82 8.27 -9.51
C ARG A 56 -1.97 7.78 -8.63
N ILE A 57 -2.79 6.86 -9.13
CA ILE A 57 -3.93 6.30 -8.37
C ILE A 57 -3.42 5.55 -7.14
N VAL A 58 -2.49 4.60 -7.30
CA VAL A 58 -1.96 3.85 -6.15
C VAL A 58 -1.23 4.74 -5.15
N THR A 59 -0.48 5.75 -5.62
CA THR A 59 0.21 6.69 -4.73
C THR A 59 -0.79 7.51 -3.92
N GLN A 60 -1.92 7.91 -4.52
CA GLN A 60 -2.99 8.59 -3.80
C GLN A 60 -3.60 7.69 -2.72
N ILE A 61 -3.94 6.45 -3.07
CA ILE A 61 -4.49 5.46 -2.12
C ILE A 61 -3.53 5.23 -0.94
N LEU A 62 -2.24 5.07 -1.22
CA LEU A 62 -1.21 4.87 -0.21
C LEU A 62 -1.08 6.08 0.72
N ARG A 63 -1.15 7.30 0.17
CA ARG A 63 -1.15 8.54 0.95
C ARG A 63 -2.37 8.63 1.84
N ASP A 64 -3.56 8.44 1.28
CA ASP A 64 -4.82 8.55 2.01
C ASP A 64 -4.89 7.55 3.17
N ALA A 65 -4.42 6.32 2.95
CA ALA A 65 -4.31 5.32 4.02
C ALA A 65 -3.30 5.74 5.10
N SER A 66 -2.14 6.26 4.71
CA SER A 66 -1.14 6.75 5.68
C SER A 66 -1.70 7.88 6.53
N ASP A 67 -2.40 8.84 5.91
CA ASP A 67 -2.98 10.02 6.57
C ASP A 67 -4.11 9.60 7.52
N PHE A 68 -4.98 8.67 7.09
CA PHE A 68 -6.05 8.11 7.91
C PHE A 68 -5.53 7.50 9.22
N TRP A 69 -4.50 6.67 9.14
CA TRP A 69 -3.96 5.98 10.32
C TRP A 69 -3.03 6.85 11.17
N GLN A 70 -2.45 7.91 10.60
CA GLN A 70 -1.50 8.77 11.32
C GLN A 70 -2.10 9.37 12.60
N HIS A 71 -3.42 9.53 12.64
CA HIS A 71 -4.15 10.17 13.75
C HIS A 71 -4.75 9.15 14.73
N THR A 72 -4.34 7.87 14.62
CA THR A 72 -4.78 6.77 15.49
C THR A 72 -3.67 6.32 16.43
N ASP A 73 -4.00 5.49 17.43
CA ASP A 73 -3.03 4.88 18.33
C ASP A 73 -2.08 3.88 17.64
N THR A 74 -2.40 3.44 16.42
CA THR A 74 -1.61 2.47 15.65
C THR A 74 -1.29 2.98 14.25
N PRO A 75 -0.35 3.92 14.09
CA PRO A 75 -0.11 4.55 12.80
C PRO A 75 0.43 3.58 11.75
N LEU A 76 -0.02 3.78 10.51
CA LEU A 76 0.53 3.17 9.30
C LEU A 76 1.51 4.14 8.64
N HIS A 77 2.76 3.71 8.45
CA HIS A 77 3.73 4.45 7.68
C HIS A 77 3.95 3.79 6.33
N VAL A 78 3.72 4.53 5.26
CA VAL A 78 4.10 4.11 3.91
C VAL A 78 5.49 4.64 3.58
N ILE A 79 6.37 3.75 3.12
CA ILE A 79 7.74 4.06 2.70
C ILE A 79 7.85 3.63 1.24
N VAL A 80 8.00 4.61 0.35
CA VAL A 80 8.26 4.36 -1.07
C VAL A 80 9.77 4.40 -1.25
N GLU A 81 10.37 3.24 -1.44
CA GLU A 81 11.81 3.10 -1.59
C GLU A 81 12.13 2.97 -3.08
N GLU A 82 12.98 3.86 -3.56
CA GLU A 82 13.68 3.62 -4.81
C GLU A 82 14.64 2.44 -4.60
N ALA A 83 14.81 1.63 -5.65
CA ALA A 83 15.88 0.64 -5.65
C ALA A 83 17.20 1.40 -5.47
N THR A 84 17.76 1.36 -4.26
CA THR A 84 19.12 1.79 -4.00
C THR A 84 20.01 0.87 -4.81
N ASN A 85 20.54 1.39 -5.92
CA ASN A 85 21.61 0.76 -6.65
C ASN A 85 22.86 0.86 -5.76
N GLU A 86 23.05 -0.11 -4.87
CA GLU A 86 24.33 -0.27 -4.18
C GLU A 86 25.39 -0.53 -5.26
N VAL A 87 26.28 0.46 -5.40
CA VAL A 87 27.50 0.42 -6.22
C VAL A 87 28.62 -0.34 -5.50
#